data_AF-A0A7J9XEY9-F1
#
_entry.id   AF-A0A7J9XEY9-F1
#
_cell.length_a   1.000
_cell.length_b   1.000
_cell.length_c   1.000
_cell.angle_alpha   90.00
_cell.angle_beta   90.00
_cell.angle_gamma   90.00
#
_symmetry.space_group_name_H-M   'P 1'
#
loop_
_entity.id
_entity.type
_entity.pdbx_description
1 polymer ?
#
loop_
_entity_poly.entity_id
_entity_poly.type
_entity_poly.pdbx_seq_one_letter_code
_entity_poly.pdbx_strand_id
1 'polypeptide(L)'
;MADIDQVYDQQASKLESFEAEQIAANVFARQAKRAERKATSLEAALQQQTNVLRAKSKKSTAALTKAVAKVDEVAKRVRALEAKERKRLAKIAAKKRAERAKSIGGGGGGGGGSGGGGGSIACNASSSLNYPNGLIPTSALCPLPQAGWYLRADAARAFYRLNDAYRAHFGSDICVNSAYRPLWKQQQLYATMAPGYAAVPGTSNHGLGQAVDLGCGVSSFGTPQHNWMRANGPRFGWYHPAWARSTIQEPWHFEYSG
;
A
#
# COMPACT_ATOMS: atom_id res chain seq x y z
N MET A 1 28.81 -54.69 -69.80
CA MET A 1 28.45 -55.42 -68.57
C MET A 1 28.99 -54.59 -67.42
N ALA A 2 28.13 -54.05 -66.57
CA ALA A 2 28.60 -53.45 -65.32
C ALA A 2 29.27 -54.57 -64.51
N ASP A 3 30.45 -54.28 -63.97
CA ASP A 3 31.26 -55.25 -63.24
C ASP A 3 30.50 -55.71 -62.01
N ILE A 4 30.30 -57.02 -61.87
CA ILE A 4 29.46 -57.62 -60.83
C ILE A 4 29.94 -57.20 -59.43
N ASP A 5 31.25 -57.03 -59.27
CA ASP A 5 31.89 -56.62 -58.02
C ASP A 5 31.47 -55.19 -57.61
N GLN A 6 31.28 -54.29 -58.57
CA GLN A 6 30.82 -52.92 -58.30
C GLN A 6 29.38 -52.87 -57.76
N VAL A 7 28.53 -53.81 -58.21
CA VAL A 7 27.14 -53.92 -57.72
C VAL A 7 27.11 -54.47 -56.30
N TYR A 8 27.96 -55.45 -55.98
CA TYR A 8 28.09 -55.99 -54.62
C TYR A 8 28.61 -54.95 -53.63
N ASP A 9 29.65 -54.19 -53.97
CA ASP A 9 30.19 -53.13 -53.12
C ASP A 9 29.16 -52.01 -52.85
N GLN A 10 28.38 -51.63 -53.87
CA GLN A 10 27.30 -50.66 -53.69
C GLN A 10 26.18 -51.19 -52.78
N GLN A 11 25.85 -52.47 -52.85
CA GLN A 11 24.85 -53.07 -51.97
C GLN A 11 25.34 -53.21 -50.52
N ALA A 12 26.61 -53.59 -50.33
CA ALA A 12 27.23 -53.69 -49.01
C ALA A 12 27.29 -52.33 -48.30
N SER A 13 27.73 -51.25 -49.00
CA SER A 13 27.76 -49.91 -48.40
C SER A 13 26.36 -49.38 -48.04
N LYS A 14 25.33 -49.72 -48.82
CA LYS A 14 23.94 -49.38 -48.51
C LYS A 14 23.44 -50.08 -47.24
N LEU A 15 23.76 -51.37 -47.09
CA LEU A 15 23.43 -52.14 -45.88
C LEU A 15 24.09 -51.54 -44.63
N GLU A 16 25.39 -51.24 -44.69
CA GLU A 16 26.11 -50.61 -43.57
C GLU A 16 25.53 -49.23 -43.21
N SER A 17 25.17 -48.43 -44.22
CA SER A 17 24.54 -47.11 -44.00
C SER A 17 23.17 -47.21 -43.33
N PHE A 18 22.37 -48.22 -43.70
CA PHE A 18 21.05 -48.47 -43.13
C PHE A 18 21.14 -48.97 -41.68
N GLU A 19 22.12 -49.83 -41.37
CA GLU A 19 22.39 -50.28 -40.01
C GLU A 19 22.85 -49.13 -39.11
N ALA A 20 23.73 -48.25 -39.61
CA ALA A 20 24.16 -47.06 -38.89
C ALA A 20 22.98 -46.11 -38.58
N GLU A 21 22.07 -45.91 -39.53
CA GLU A 21 20.87 -45.09 -39.35
C GLU A 21 19.90 -45.72 -38.33
N GLN A 22 19.70 -47.03 -38.35
CA GLN A 22 18.90 -47.74 -37.33
C GLN A 22 19.50 -47.63 -35.93
N ILE A 23 20.83 -47.74 -35.79
CA ILE A 23 21.52 -47.57 -34.51
C ILE A 23 21.30 -46.15 -33.98
N ALA A 24 21.46 -45.14 -34.83
CA ALA A 24 21.23 -43.74 -34.47
C ALA A 24 19.78 -43.51 -34.02
N ALA A 25 18.80 -44.01 -34.78
CA ALA A 25 17.38 -43.93 -34.43
C ALA A 25 17.07 -44.57 -33.07
N ASN A 26 17.65 -45.75 -32.79
CA ASN A 26 17.50 -46.43 -31.51
C ASN A 26 18.12 -45.65 -30.34
N VAL A 27 19.26 -44.99 -30.54
CA VAL A 27 19.89 -44.14 -29.54
C VAL A 27 19.01 -42.92 -29.24
N PHE A 28 18.50 -42.24 -30.27
CA PHE A 28 17.59 -41.09 -30.09
C PHE A 28 16.29 -41.49 -29.39
N ALA A 29 15.69 -42.62 -29.75
CA ALA A 29 14.48 -43.13 -29.09
C ALA A 29 14.73 -43.40 -27.59
N ARG A 30 15.89 -43.97 -27.22
CA ARG A 30 16.28 -44.19 -25.82
C ARG A 30 16.50 -42.86 -25.09
N GLN A 31 17.13 -41.88 -25.73
CA GLN A 31 17.34 -40.55 -25.18
C GLN A 31 16.00 -39.82 -24.95
N ALA A 32 15.09 -39.86 -25.92
CA ALA A 32 13.74 -39.27 -25.81
C ALA A 32 12.97 -39.88 -24.64
N LYS A 33 12.94 -41.22 -24.52
CA LYS A 33 12.27 -41.92 -23.41
C LYS A 33 12.88 -41.58 -22.05
N ARG A 34 14.20 -41.33 -21.99
CA ARG A 34 14.88 -40.86 -20.78
C ARG A 34 14.49 -39.41 -20.43
N ALA A 35 14.38 -38.55 -21.43
CA ALA A 35 13.94 -37.16 -21.27
C ALA A 35 12.50 -37.09 -20.75
N GLU A 36 11.58 -37.88 -21.32
CA GLU A 36 10.20 -38.00 -20.85
C GLU A 36 10.11 -38.43 -19.39
N ARG A 37 10.82 -39.51 -19.01
CA ARG A 37 10.87 -39.97 -17.60
C ARG A 37 11.37 -38.88 -16.66
N LYS A 38 12.39 -38.12 -17.10
CA LYS A 38 12.91 -36.99 -16.32
C LYS A 38 11.87 -35.88 -16.19
N ALA A 39 11.16 -35.53 -17.27
CA ALA A 39 10.09 -34.54 -17.25
C ALA A 39 8.99 -34.94 -16.25
N THR A 40 8.48 -36.18 -16.32
CA THR A 40 7.48 -36.69 -15.38
C THR A 40 7.97 -36.64 -13.92
N SER A 41 9.23 -36.99 -13.68
CA SER A 41 9.80 -36.93 -12.32
C SER A 41 9.91 -35.49 -11.78
N LEU A 42 10.21 -34.52 -12.66
CA LEU A 42 10.27 -33.11 -12.30
C LEU A 42 8.88 -32.54 -12.03
N GLU A 43 7.88 -32.91 -12.84
CA GLU A 43 6.48 -32.54 -12.59
C GLU A 43 5.97 -33.08 -11.25
N ALA A 44 6.27 -34.34 -10.93
CA ALA A 44 5.92 -34.93 -9.64
C ALA A 44 6.61 -34.21 -8.47
N ALA A 45 7.89 -33.87 -8.61
CA ALA A 45 8.63 -33.11 -7.59
C ALA A 45 8.06 -31.69 -7.41
N LEU A 46 7.70 -31.01 -8.50
CA LEU A 46 7.07 -29.68 -8.47
C LEU A 46 5.69 -29.74 -7.80
N GLN A 47 4.90 -30.77 -8.09
CA GLN A 47 3.61 -30.98 -7.44
C GLN A 47 3.76 -31.22 -5.94
N GLN A 48 4.77 -31.98 -5.53
CA GLN A 48 5.07 -32.22 -4.12
C GLN A 48 5.47 -30.92 -3.41
N GLN A 49 6.36 -30.11 -4.01
CA GLN A 49 6.72 -28.80 -3.45
C GLN A 49 5.51 -27.87 -3.32
N THR A 50 4.65 -27.84 -4.35
CA THR A 50 3.41 -27.05 -4.36
C THR A 50 2.47 -27.47 -3.23
N ASN A 51 2.31 -28.78 -2.99
CA ASN A 51 1.49 -29.30 -1.90
C ASN A 51 2.04 -28.90 -0.52
N VAL A 52 3.36 -28.94 -0.33
CA VAL A 52 4.01 -28.50 0.91
C VAL A 52 3.78 -27.00 1.15
N LEU A 53 3.97 -26.17 0.12
CA LEU A 53 3.72 -24.73 0.21
C LEU A 53 2.25 -24.43 0.53
N ARG A 54 1.32 -25.14 -0.11
CA ARG A 54 -0.11 -25.00 0.15
C ARG A 54 -0.47 -25.40 1.58
N ALA A 55 0.10 -26.47 2.11
CA ALA A 55 -0.12 -26.88 3.49
C ALA A 55 0.43 -25.86 4.50
N LYS A 56 1.65 -25.35 4.27
CA LYS A 56 2.24 -24.27 5.08
C LYS A 56 1.38 -23.01 5.04
N SER A 57 0.94 -22.60 3.85
CA SER A 57 0.05 -21.45 3.66
C SER A 57 -1.27 -21.62 4.42
N LYS A 58 -1.95 -22.78 4.29
CA LYS A 58 -3.18 -23.09 5.04
C LYS A 58 -2.99 -23.01 6.56
N LYS A 59 -1.86 -23.48 7.09
CA LYS A 59 -1.56 -23.40 8.52
C LYS A 59 -1.36 -21.95 8.96
N SER A 60 -0.63 -21.17 8.17
CA SER A 60 -0.39 -19.75 8.42
C SER A 60 -1.68 -18.93 8.37
N THR A 61 -2.56 -19.18 7.39
CA THR A 61 -3.85 -18.48 7.28
C THR A 61 -4.76 -18.83 8.46
N ALA A 62 -4.84 -20.09 8.87
CA ALA A 62 -5.61 -20.48 10.06
C ALA A 62 -5.11 -19.79 11.35
N ALA A 63 -3.78 -19.71 11.53
CA ALA A 63 -3.20 -19.00 12.66
C ALA A 63 -3.52 -17.49 12.62
N LEU A 64 -3.41 -16.87 11.44
CA LEU A 64 -3.73 -15.46 11.25
C LEU A 64 -5.20 -15.16 11.51
N THR A 65 -6.12 -15.99 11.01
CA THR A 65 -7.57 -15.85 11.27
C THR A 65 -7.86 -15.89 12.77
N LYS A 66 -7.22 -16.79 13.52
CA LYS A 66 -7.37 -16.86 14.97
C LYS A 66 -6.82 -15.62 15.68
N ALA A 67 -5.71 -15.06 15.19
CA ALA A 67 -5.14 -13.84 15.74
C ALA A 67 -6.04 -12.62 15.48
N VAL A 68 -6.58 -12.48 14.27
CA VAL A 68 -7.53 -11.42 13.91
C VAL A 68 -8.79 -11.49 14.76
N ALA A 69 -9.35 -12.69 14.99
CA ALA A 69 -10.51 -12.85 15.86
C ALA A 69 -10.26 -12.37 17.30
N LYS A 70 -9.03 -12.56 17.83
CA LYS A 70 -8.65 -12.04 19.14
C LYS A 70 -8.54 -10.51 19.15
N VAL A 71 -7.99 -9.92 18.08
CA VAL A 71 -7.92 -8.46 17.93
C VAL A 71 -9.32 -7.85 17.89
N ASP A 72 -10.26 -8.47 17.18
CA ASP A 72 -11.66 -8.03 17.14
C ASP A 72 -12.33 -8.09 18.52
N GLU A 73 -12.02 -9.12 19.31
CA GLU A 73 -12.53 -9.21 20.69
C GLU A 73 -11.96 -8.09 21.58
N VAL A 74 -10.66 -7.81 21.48
CA VAL A 74 -10.04 -6.68 22.19
C VAL A 74 -10.63 -5.35 21.75
N ALA A 75 -10.83 -5.15 20.45
CA ALA A 75 -11.45 -3.93 19.91
C ALA A 75 -12.88 -3.72 20.45
N LYS A 76 -13.68 -4.79 20.55
CA LYS A 76 -15.02 -4.73 21.18
C LYS A 76 -14.92 -4.30 22.65
N ARG A 77 -13.97 -4.86 23.41
CA ARG A 77 -13.75 -4.49 24.82
C ARG A 77 -13.33 -3.02 24.96
N VAL A 78 -12.42 -2.53 24.11
CA VAL A 78 -12.01 -1.11 24.10
C VAL A 78 -13.20 -0.19 23.83
N ARG A 79 -14.00 -0.46 22.80
CA ARG A 79 -15.21 0.34 22.49
C ARG A 79 -16.20 0.37 23.67
N ALA A 80 -16.36 -0.76 24.36
CA ALA A 80 -17.22 -0.83 25.54
C ALA A 80 -16.66 0.01 26.71
N LEU A 81 -15.34 0.00 26.93
CA LEU A 81 -14.69 0.83 27.94
C LEU A 81 -14.81 2.33 27.60
N GLU A 82 -14.57 2.71 26.35
CA GLU A 82 -14.76 4.09 25.91
C GLU A 82 -16.21 4.56 26.08
N ALA A 83 -17.20 3.71 25.81
CA ALA A 83 -18.59 4.05 26.02
C ALA A 83 -18.92 4.27 27.50
N LYS A 84 -18.32 3.48 28.40
CA LYS A 84 -18.44 3.68 29.86
C LYS A 84 -17.81 5.01 30.27
N GLU A 85 -16.61 5.32 29.76
CA GLU A 85 -15.92 6.56 30.10
C GLU A 85 -16.66 7.79 29.55
N ARG A 86 -17.18 7.73 28.32
CA ARG A 86 -18.06 8.78 27.76
C ARG A 86 -19.27 9.06 28.66
N LYS A 87 -19.93 8.02 29.18
CA LYS A 87 -21.04 8.17 30.13
C LYS A 87 -20.59 8.80 31.45
N ARG A 88 -19.42 8.42 31.97
CA ARG A 88 -18.85 8.99 33.20
C ARG A 88 -18.55 10.48 33.04
N LEU A 89 -17.87 10.85 31.95
CA LEU A 89 -17.55 12.24 31.62
C LEU A 89 -18.80 13.07 31.39
N ALA A 90 -19.83 12.54 30.72
CA ALA A 90 -21.11 13.22 30.55
C ALA A 90 -21.80 13.51 31.90
N LYS A 91 -21.76 12.57 32.85
CA LYS A 91 -22.26 12.80 34.22
C LYS A 91 -21.48 13.87 34.96
N ILE A 92 -20.15 13.89 34.84
CA ILE A 92 -19.30 14.93 35.43
C ILE A 92 -19.63 16.30 34.82
N ALA A 93 -19.76 16.37 33.49
CA ALA A 93 -20.13 17.60 32.79
C ALA A 93 -21.53 18.09 33.18
N ALA A 94 -22.50 17.19 33.33
CA ALA A 94 -23.84 17.53 33.80
C ALA A 94 -23.84 18.09 35.23
N LYS A 95 -23.08 17.48 36.15
CA LYS A 95 -22.89 18.00 37.51
C LYS A 95 -22.27 19.40 37.51
N LYS A 96 -21.17 19.60 36.77
CA LYS A 96 -20.52 20.91 36.62
C LYS A 96 -21.46 21.96 36.02
N ARG A 97 -22.30 21.58 35.04
CA ARG A 97 -23.33 22.48 34.46
C ARG A 97 -24.40 22.85 35.49
N ALA A 98 -24.86 21.89 36.30
CA ALA A 98 -25.83 22.16 37.36
C ALA A 98 -25.25 23.06 38.47
N GLU A 99 -23.98 22.88 38.84
CA GLU A 99 -23.25 23.77 39.76
C GLU A 99 -23.09 25.17 39.16
N ARG A 100 -22.71 25.27 37.88
CA ARG A 100 -22.56 26.55 37.20
C ARG A 100 -23.89 27.29 37.03
N ALA A 101 -24.99 26.57 36.75
CA ALA A 101 -26.33 27.12 36.68
C ALA A 101 -26.84 27.63 38.04
N LYS A 102 -26.36 27.05 39.16
CA LYS A 102 -26.59 27.59 40.50
C LYS A 102 -25.73 28.83 40.80
N SER A 103 -24.56 28.96 40.16
CA SER A 103 -23.65 30.11 40.33
C SER A 103 -23.96 31.31 39.40
N ILE A 104 -24.74 31.11 38.34
CA ILE A 104 -25.09 32.17 37.37
C ILE A 104 -26.57 32.50 37.55
N GLY A 105 -26.85 33.46 38.43
CA GLY A 105 -28.01 34.33 38.26
C GLY A 105 -27.70 35.35 37.16
N GLY A 106 -28.47 35.30 36.07
CA GLY A 106 -28.57 36.37 35.07
C GLY A 106 -27.55 36.37 33.92
N GLY A 107 -28.06 36.53 32.69
CA GLY A 107 -27.27 36.97 31.53
C GLY A 107 -27.28 36.01 30.34
N GLY A 108 -28.26 36.18 29.45
CA GLY A 108 -28.29 35.56 28.11
C GLY A 108 -27.52 36.36 27.06
N GLY A 109 -27.31 35.74 25.90
CA GLY A 109 -26.62 36.27 24.72
C GLY A 109 -25.26 35.57 24.52
N GLY A 110 -24.86 35.06 23.36
CA GLY A 110 -25.23 35.30 21.98
C GLY A 110 -23.93 35.17 21.15
N GLY A 111 -24.01 34.72 19.89
CA GLY A 111 -22.90 34.68 18.93
C GLY A 111 -22.37 33.26 18.67
N GLY A 112 -22.39 32.71 17.46
CA GLY A 112 -22.31 33.34 16.14
C GLY A 112 -20.88 33.18 15.62
N GLY A 113 -20.68 32.33 14.61
CA GLY A 113 -19.35 32.08 14.05
C GLY A 113 -19.34 31.03 12.93
N SER A 114 -20.18 31.21 11.92
CA SER A 114 -19.97 30.60 10.59
C SER A 114 -19.07 31.51 9.78
N GLY A 115 -17.97 30.99 9.24
CA GLY A 115 -17.13 31.73 8.29
C GLY A 115 -16.13 30.81 7.59
N GLY A 116 -16.16 30.80 6.26
CA GLY A 116 -15.08 30.29 5.42
C GLY A 116 -15.51 29.31 4.33
N GLY A 117 -16.10 29.82 3.25
CA GLY A 117 -16.46 29.07 2.05
C GLY A 117 -15.26 28.69 1.19
N GLY A 118 -15.32 27.47 0.64
CA GLY A 118 -14.37 26.90 -0.31
C GLY A 118 -14.66 25.41 -0.44
N GLY A 119 -15.62 25.05 -1.32
CA GLY A 119 -15.94 23.68 -1.76
C GLY A 119 -15.66 22.57 -0.75
N SER A 120 -16.23 22.63 0.45
CA SER A 120 -15.95 21.67 1.50
C SER A 120 -16.52 20.32 1.10
N ILE A 121 -15.68 19.40 0.61
CA ILE A 121 -16.00 17.99 0.75
C ILE A 121 -16.11 17.75 2.26
N ALA A 122 -17.34 17.57 2.73
CA ALA A 122 -17.63 17.36 4.14
C ALA A 122 -16.86 16.13 4.64
N CYS A 123 -15.79 16.37 5.40
CA CYS A 123 -14.95 15.34 5.98
C CYS A 123 -15.53 14.93 7.35
N ASN A 124 -16.49 14.01 7.32
CA ASN A 124 -17.17 13.48 8.52
C ASN A 124 -16.62 12.10 8.94
N ALA A 125 -15.39 11.77 8.56
CA ALA A 125 -14.79 10.47 8.86
C ALA A 125 -14.62 10.27 10.39
N SER A 126 -14.87 9.04 10.83
CA SER A 126 -14.57 8.60 12.19
C SER A 126 -13.05 8.60 12.43
N SER A 127 -12.62 8.63 13.70
CA SER A 127 -11.18 8.63 14.03
C SER A 127 -10.45 7.46 13.37
N SER A 128 -9.45 7.76 12.55
CA SER A 128 -8.59 6.76 11.91
C SER A 128 -7.55 6.16 12.86
N LEU A 129 -7.38 6.74 14.06
CA LEU A 129 -6.36 6.36 15.05
C LEU A 129 -6.53 4.92 15.58
N ASN A 130 -7.70 4.33 15.38
CA ASN A 130 -8.03 2.97 15.85
C ASN A 130 -7.69 1.87 14.83
N TYR A 131 -7.11 2.22 13.69
CA TYR A 131 -6.76 1.25 12.64
C TYR A 131 -5.25 1.09 12.52
N PRO A 132 -4.76 -0.15 12.32
CA PRO A 132 -3.35 -0.37 12.01
C PRO A 132 -2.94 0.33 10.70
N ASN A 133 -1.64 0.59 10.58
CA ASN A 133 -1.03 1.17 9.39
C ASN A 133 -1.38 0.35 8.13
N GLY A 134 -2.02 1.02 7.17
CA GLY A 134 -2.47 0.44 5.90
C GLY A 134 -3.80 -0.31 5.98
N LEU A 135 -4.49 -0.31 7.12
CA LEU A 135 -5.77 -0.99 7.34
C LEU A 135 -6.90 -0.02 7.73
N ILE A 136 -6.78 1.25 7.38
CA ILE A 136 -7.84 2.26 7.56
C ILE A 136 -8.90 2.05 6.45
N PRO A 137 -10.18 1.80 6.79
CA PRO A 137 -11.23 1.72 5.79
C PRO A 137 -11.50 3.11 5.19
N THR A 138 -11.90 3.16 3.92
CA THR A 138 -12.22 4.43 3.24
C THR A 138 -13.29 5.25 3.95
N SER A 139 -14.22 4.60 4.67
CA SER A 139 -15.23 5.29 5.50
C SER A 139 -14.66 6.04 6.71
N ALA A 140 -13.43 5.73 7.11
CA ALA A 140 -12.66 6.44 8.15
C ALA A 140 -11.58 7.37 7.54
N LEU A 141 -11.65 7.64 6.24
CA LEU A 141 -10.78 8.57 5.53
C LEU A 141 -11.60 9.68 4.88
N CYS A 142 -10.94 10.79 4.58
CA CYS A 142 -11.54 11.90 3.86
C CYS A 142 -10.93 12.03 2.47
N PRO A 143 -11.75 12.20 1.42
CA PRO A 143 -11.26 12.40 0.07
C PRO A 143 -10.58 13.76 -0.06
N LEU A 144 -9.57 13.86 -0.91
CA LEU A 144 -8.92 15.13 -1.25
C LEU A 144 -9.64 15.82 -2.41
N PRO A 145 -9.39 17.13 -2.64
CA PRO A 145 -9.85 17.82 -3.85
C PRO A 145 -9.37 17.11 -5.13
N GLN A 146 -8.19 16.50 -5.07
CA GLN A 146 -7.67 15.63 -6.11
C GLN A 146 -8.37 14.27 -6.03
N ALA A 147 -9.19 13.97 -7.03
CA ALA A 147 -9.99 12.76 -7.08
C ALA A 147 -9.15 11.48 -6.91
N GLY A 148 -9.70 10.51 -6.18
CA GLY A 148 -9.06 9.21 -5.93
C GLY A 148 -8.07 9.19 -4.76
N TRP A 149 -7.76 10.33 -4.15
CA TRP A 149 -6.86 10.41 -3.01
C TRP A 149 -7.61 10.63 -1.70
N TYR A 150 -7.06 10.06 -0.63
CA TYR A 150 -7.67 10.06 0.70
C TYR A 150 -6.60 10.27 1.77
N LEU A 151 -6.97 10.95 2.85
CA LEU A 151 -6.13 11.12 4.05
C LEU A 151 -6.97 10.91 5.31
N ARG A 152 -6.30 10.74 6.46
CA ARG A 152 -7.00 10.84 7.75
C ARG A 152 -7.57 12.25 7.94
N ALA A 153 -8.64 12.37 8.72
CA ALA A 153 -9.52 13.54 8.69
C ALA A 153 -8.84 14.87 9.03
N ASP A 154 -7.96 14.88 10.02
CA ASP A 154 -7.14 16.03 10.43
C ASP A 154 -6.11 16.42 9.35
N ALA A 155 -5.38 15.44 8.81
CA ALA A 155 -4.44 15.64 7.71
C ALA A 155 -5.15 16.16 6.46
N ALA A 156 -6.33 15.62 6.12
CA ALA A 156 -7.15 16.08 5.00
C ALA A 156 -7.57 17.56 5.17
N ARG A 157 -8.10 17.94 6.34
CA ARG A 157 -8.46 19.34 6.61
C ARG A 157 -7.25 20.28 6.55
N ALA A 158 -6.10 19.84 7.04
CA ALA A 158 -4.85 20.57 6.90
C ALA A 158 -4.44 20.73 5.43
N PHE A 159 -4.56 19.66 4.66
CA PHE A 159 -4.27 19.65 3.23
C PHE A 159 -5.20 20.58 2.44
N TYR A 160 -6.48 20.67 2.79
CA TYR A 160 -7.41 21.60 2.13
C TYR A 160 -6.92 23.04 2.24
N ARG A 161 -6.56 23.47 3.46
CA ARG A 161 -6.04 24.82 3.71
C ARG A 161 -4.72 25.08 2.98
N LEU A 162 -3.83 24.09 2.96
CA LEU A 162 -2.57 24.15 2.21
C LEU A 162 -2.83 24.28 0.70
N ASN A 163 -3.74 23.48 0.17
CA ASN A 163 -4.09 23.47 -1.24
C ASN A 163 -4.77 24.78 -1.67
N ASP A 164 -5.63 25.36 -0.82
CA ASP A 164 -6.23 26.68 -1.09
C ASP A 164 -5.16 27.78 -1.13
N ALA A 165 -4.20 27.78 -0.21
CA ALA A 165 -3.09 28.72 -0.21
C ALA A 165 -2.17 28.53 -1.42
N TYR A 166 -1.90 27.28 -1.81
CA TYR A 166 -1.12 26.96 -3.00
C TYR A 166 -1.84 27.44 -4.26
N ARG A 167 -3.15 27.20 -4.38
CA ARG A 167 -3.99 27.66 -5.49
C ARG A 167 -4.02 29.18 -5.59
N ALA A 168 -4.11 29.88 -4.46
CA ALA A 168 -4.06 31.34 -4.44
C ALA A 168 -2.70 31.89 -4.93
N HIS A 169 -1.61 31.14 -4.76
CA HIS A 169 -0.27 31.57 -5.17
C HIS A 169 0.08 31.18 -6.61
N PHE A 170 -0.26 29.96 -7.04
CA PHE A 170 0.15 29.40 -8.33
C PHE A 170 -0.99 29.31 -9.37
N GLY A 171 -2.23 29.61 -8.97
CA GLY A 171 -3.39 29.55 -9.86
C GLY A 171 -3.91 28.14 -10.18
N SER A 172 -3.30 27.09 -9.60
CA SER A 172 -3.71 25.70 -9.79
C SER A 172 -3.74 24.95 -8.47
N ASP A 173 -4.50 23.86 -8.39
CA ASP A 173 -4.41 22.92 -7.28
C ASP A 173 -3.04 22.24 -7.21
N ILE A 174 -2.69 21.73 -6.03
CA ILE A 174 -1.54 20.86 -5.85
C ILE A 174 -1.79 19.55 -6.61
N CYS A 175 -0.79 19.09 -7.37
CA CYS A 175 -0.84 17.77 -7.98
C CYS A 175 -0.51 16.68 -6.94
N VAL A 176 -1.35 15.66 -6.82
CA VAL A 176 -1.14 14.52 -5.90
C VAL A 176 -0.94 13.25 -6.70
N ASN A 177 0.19 12.58 -6.48
CA ASN A 177 0.56 11.30 -7.09
C ASN A 177 0.35 10.11 -6.14
N SER A 178 0.39 10.35 -4.83
CA SER A 178 0.07 9.35 -3.80
C SER A 178 -0.41 10.00 -2.51
N ALA A 179 -1.29 9.33 -1.77
CA ALA A 179 -1.77 9.72 -0.44
C ALA A 179 -1.89 8.48 0.46
N TYR A 180 -3.04 8.23 1.09
CA TYR A 180 -3.26 6.98 1.83
C TYR A 180 -2.94 5.73 0.99
N ARG A 181 -2.16 4.82 1.58
CA ARG A 181 -1.74 3.57 0.91
C ARG A 181 -2.14 2.35 1.74
N PRO A 182 -2.99 1.46 1.21
CA PRO A 182 -3.40 0.26 1.93
C PRO A 182 -2.23 -0.74 2.06
N LEU A 183 -2.30 -1.61 3.06
CA LEU A 183 -1.24 -2.54 3.44
C LEU A 183 -0.83 -3.45 2.28
N TRP A 184 -1.80 -3.96 1.50
CA TRP A 184 -1.52 -4.83 0.35
C TRP A 184 -0.68 -4.11 -0.71
N LYS A 185 -0.90 -2.80 -0.91
CA LYS A 185 -0.14 -2.00 -1.87
C LYS A 185 1.27 -1.76 -1.35
N GLN A 186 1.43 -1.52 -0.05
CA GLN A 186 2.76 -1.41 0.56
C GLN A 186 3.55 -2.72 0.47
N GLN A 187 2.89 -3.89 0.66
CA GLN A 187 3.50 -5.20 0.45
C GLN A 187 3.97 -5.39 -1.00
N GLN A 188 3.14 -4.99 -1.97
CA GLN A 188 3.53 -5.02 -3.38
C GLN A 188 4.78 -4.17 -3.63
N LEU A 189 4.77 -2.89 -3.21
CA LEU A 189 5.91 -1.99 -3.43
C LEU A 189 7.18 -2.49 -2.75
N TYR A 190 7.09 -2.98 -1.51
CA TYR A 190 8.22 -3.54 -0.79
C TYR A 190 8.83 -4.77 -1.49
N ALA A 191 8.01 -5.58 -2.16
CA ALA A 191 8.48 -6.75 -2.89
C ALA A 191 9.08 -6.42 -4.27
N THR A 192 8.66 -5.32 -4.91
CA THR A 192 9.03 -5.01 -6.29
C THR A 192 10.06 -3.88 -6.45
N MET A 193 10.17 -2.98 -5.47
CA MET A 193 11.09 -1.85 -5.55
C MET A 193 12.50 -2.24 -5.09
N ALA A 194 13.50 -1.47 -5.55
CA ALA A 194 14.86 -1.61 -5.05
C ALA A 194 14.90 -1.40 -3.52
N PRO A 195 15.81 -2.09 -2.80
CA PRO A 195 15.94 -1.95 -1.37
C PRO A 195 16.03 -0.48 -0.92
N GLY A 196 15.25 -0.11 0.09
CA GLY A 196 15.18 1.24 0.65
C GLY A 196 14.06 2.11 0.08
N TYR A 197 13.61 1.91 -1.16
CA TYR A 197 12.59 2.76 -1.80
C TYR A 197 11.15 2.53 -1.33
N ALA A 198 10.93 1.52 -0.49
CA ALA A 198 9.65 1.25 0.13
C ALA A 198 9.86 0.91 1.61
N ALA A 199 9.10 1.58 2.47
CA ALA A 199 9.06 1.24 3.88
C ALA A 199 8.58 -0.20 4.12
N VAL A 200 9.01 -0.80 5.22
CA VAL A 200 8.51 -2.11 5.67
C VAL A 200 6.97 -2.05 5.76
N PRO A 201 6.23 -3.08 5.29
CA PRO A 201 4.77 -3.07 5.36
C PRO A 201 4.27 -2.85 6.80
N GLY A 202 3.39 -1.86 6.98
CA GLY A 202 2.86 -1.47 8.28
C GLY A 202 3.67 -0.38 9.01
N THR A 203 4.71 0.19 8.40
CA THR A 203 5.49 1.29 9.01
C THR A 203 5.50 2.59 8.20
N SER A 204 4.79 2.63 7.06
CA SER A 204 4.75 3.81 6.17
C SER A 204 3.78 4.89 6.65
N ASN A 205 4.18 6.16 6.65
CA ASN A 205 3.27 7.27 6.94
C ASN A 205 2.09 7.38 5.94
N HIS A 206 2.25 6.86 4.72
CA HIS A 206 1.12 6.71 3.78
C HIS A 206 0.06 5.77 4.33
N GLY A 207 0.44 4.70 5.02
CA GLY A 207 -0.53 3.78 5.63
C GLY A 207 -1.23 4.34 6.87
N LEU A 208 -0.74 5.45 7.44
CA LEU A 208 -1.44 6.21 8.48
C LEU A 208 -2.35 7.31 7.90
N GLY A 209 -2.34 7.49 6.58
CA GLY A 209 -3.03 8.61 5.91
C GLY A 209 -2.41 9.96 6.25
N GLN A 210 -1.11 9.99 6.56
CA GLN A 210 -0.35 11.16 7.02
C GLN A 210 0.71 11.63 6.03
N ALA A 211 0.81 11.01 4.85
CA ALA A 211 1.80 11.37 3.85
C ALA A 211 1.15 11.57 2.48
N VAL A 212 1.77 12.45 1.70
CA VAL A 212 1.45 12.68 0.30
C VAL A 212 2.74 12.68 -0.52
N ASP A 213 2.66 12.07 -1.70
CA ASP A 213 3.66 12.23 -2.76
C ASP A 213 3.07 13.19 -3.78
N LEU A 214 3.69 14.35 -3.94
CA LEU A 214 3.20 15.46 -4.75
C LEU A 214 3.87 15.50 -6.12
N GLY A 215 3.09 15.83 -7.14
CA GLY A 215 3.54 15.88 -8.53
C GLY A 215 3.86 17.30 -9.03
N CYS A 216 3.90 17.43 -10.36
CA CYS A 216 4.10 18.68 -11.06
C CYS A 216 5.38 19.40 -10.58
N GLY A 217 5.35 20.72 -10.43
CA GLY A 217 6.52 21.45 -9.96
C GLY A 217 7.03 21.00 -8.59
N VAL A 218 6.20 20.41 -7.72
CA VAL A 218 6.63 20.03 -6.36
C VAL A 218 7.59 18.83 -6.35
N SER A 219 7.50 17.94 -7.34
CA SER A 219 8.25 16.67 -7.38
C SER A 219 9.72 16.81 -7.77
N SER A 220 10.27 18.03 -7.75
CA SER A 220 11.66 18.31 -8.13
C SER A 220 12.26 19.37 -7.24
N PHE A 221 13.49 19.13 -6.76
CA PHE A 221 14.20 20.12 -5.95
C PHE A 221 14.44 21.41 -6.74
N GLY A 222 14.44 22.54 -6.03
CA GLY A 222 14.80 23.84 -6.58
C GLY A 222 13.70 24.55 -7.39
N THR A 223 12.62 23.86 -7.75
CA THR A 223 11.49 24.52 -8.43
C THR A 223 10.80 25.54 -7.51
N PRO A 224 10.13 26.56 -8.09
CA PRO A 224 9.35 27.52 -7.30
C PRO A 224 8.31 26.82 -6.41
N GLN A 225 7.61 25.81 -6.93
CA GLN A 225 6.57 25.06 -6.23
C GLN A 225 7.14 24.25 -5.07
N HIS A 226 8.24 23.52 -5.27
CA HIS A 226 8.86 22.75 -4.19
C HIS A 226 9.38 23.67 -3.08
N ASN A 227 10.07 24.77 -3.43
CA ASN A 227 10.57 25.72 -2.45
C ASN A 227 9.44 26.40 -1.68
N TRP A 228 8.35 26.78 -2.35
CA TRP A 228 7.15 27.31 -1.71
C TRP A 228 6.53 26.31 -0.74
N MET A 229 6.42 25.04 -1.14
CA MET A 229 5.90 23.97 -0.28
C MET A 229 6.76 23.77 0.97
N ARG A 230 8.09 23.77 0.84
CA ARG A 230 8.98 23.68 2.01
C ARG A 230 8.83 24.88 2.96
N ALA A 231 8.67 26.08 2.42
CA ALA A 231 8.58 27.30 3.22
C ALA A 231 7.20 27.49 3.88
N ASN A 232 6.12 27.10 3.21
CA ASN A 232 4.75 27.39 3.65
C ASN A 232 4.02 26.19 4.23
N GLY A 233 4.36 24.96 3.78
CA GLY A 233 3.76 23.73 4.27
C GLY A 233 3.68 23.63 5.80
N PRO A 234 4.76 23.94 6.55
CA PRO A 234 4.76 23.78 8.00
C PRO A 234 3.69 24.60 8.73
N ARG A 235 3.26 25.74 8.14
CA ARG A 235 2.16 26.58 8.67
C ARG A 235 0.81 25.84 8.68
N PHE A 236 0.69 24.78 7.88
CA PHE A 236 -0.48 23.92 7.77
C PHE A 236 -0.23 22.54 8.38
N GLY A 237 0.94 22.30 8.99
CA GLY A 237 1.32 21.00 9.57
C GLY A 237 1.91 20.00 8.57
N TRP A 238 2.20 20.42 7.33
CA TRP A 238 2.81 19.57 6.30
C TRP A 238 4.29 19.93 6.13
N TYR A 239 5.19 18.96 6.20
CA TYR A 239 6.62 19.23 6.09
C TYR A 239 7.31 18.22 5.18
N HIS A 240 8.42 18.65 4.59
CA HIS A 240 9.30 17.77 3.85
C HIS A 240 10.33 17.17 4.83
N PRO A 241 10.27 15.87 5.15
CA PRO A 241 11.06 15.30 6.23
C PRO A 241 12.56 15.30 5.92
N ALA A 242 13.39 15.30 6.96
CA ALA A 242 14.84 15.38 6.80
C ALA A 242 15.43 14.18 6.04
N TRP A 243 14.88 12.98 6.25
CA TRP A 243 15.33 11.76 5.58
C TRP A 243 15.11 11.83 4.06
N ALA A 244 14.03 12.47 3.60
CA ALA A 244 13.70 12.62 2.19
C ALA A 244 14.64 13.58 1.44
N ARG A 245 15.60 14.19 2.16
CA ARG A 245 16.66 15.04 1.60
C ARG A 245 18.02 14.37 1.55
N SER A 246 18.25 13.30 2.31
CA SER A 246 19.61 12.82 2.62
C SER A 246 19.90 11.41 2.12
N THR A 247 19.06 10.43 2.43
CA THR A 247 19.34 9.02 2.12
C THR A 247 18.77 8.63 0.77
N ILE A 248 17.46 8.77 0.63
CA ILE A 248 16.71 8.59 -0.61
C ILE A 248 16.03 9.93 -0.87
N GLN A 249 16.46 10.56 -1.95
CA GLN A 249 15.98 11.88 -2.33
C GLN A 249 14.55 11.77 -2.87
N GLU A 250 13.59 12.29 -2.09
CA GLU A 250 12.17 12.24 -2.40
C GLU A 250 11.55 13.65 -2.35
N PRO A 251 11.89 14.56 -3.27
CA PRO A 251 11.38 15.94 -3.27
C PRO A 251 9.85 16.04 -3.31
N TRP A 252 9.18 14.99 -3.78
CA TRP A 252 7.72 14.86 -3.79
C TRP A 252 7.11 14.56 -2.43
N HIS A 253 7.87 14.02 -1.46
CA HIS A 253 7.32 13.44 -0.25
C HIS A 253 7.14 14.47 0.87
N PHE A 254 5.91 14.59 1.36
CA PHE A 254 5.54 15.46 2.48
C PHE A 254 4.73 14.69 3.53
N GLU A 255 5.01 14.95 4.79
CA GLU A 255 4.39 14.30 5.95
C GLU A 255 3.60 15.31 6.78
N TYR A 256 2.57 14.82 7.48
CA TYR A 256 1.73 15.60 8.39
C TYR A 256 2.06 15.28 9.86
N SER A 257 2.44 16.31 10.64
CA SER A 257 2.86 16.18 12.04
C SER A 257 1.80 16.58 13.09
N GLY A 258 0.61 16.99 12.67
CA GLY A 258 -0.43 17.51 13.57
C GLY A 258 -1.41 16.48 14.10
#